data_AF-A0A1C3H5A8-F1
#
_entry.id   AF-A0A1C3H5A8-F1
#
_cell.length_a   1.000
_cell.length_b   1.000
_cell.length_c   1.000
_cell.angle_alpha   90.00
_cell.angle_beta   90.00
_cell.angle_gamma   90.00
#
_symmetry.space_group_name_H-M   'P 1'
#
loop_
_entity.id
_entity.type
_entity.pdbx_description
1 polymer ?
#
loop_
_entity_poly.entity_id
_entity_poly.type
_entity_poly.pdbx_seq_one_letter_code
_entity_poly.pdbx_strand_id
1 'polypeptide(L)'
;MYCFWFNKNLSKDDVYKKIMEDYKNRGVYSESNIPINKGFYIYEAIDGYKEGDDYPVGYDGPSKMGDYFRFLQPTIYGSIEDFPKELRGLVAVSKTVDFTVDRLLDNNLINTYFPEVYK
;
A
#
# COMPACT_ATOMS: atom_id res chain seq x y z
N MET A 1 3.59 -4.63 3.62
CA MET A 1 4.74 -4.21 4.45
C MET A 1 4.27 -2.99 5.21
N TYR A 2 3.80 -3.18 6.44
CA TYR A 2 2.97 -2.18 7.13
C TYR A 2 3.84 -1.16 7.86
N CYS A 3 3.63 0.11 7.54
CA CYS A 3 4.27 1.27 8.15
C CYS A 3 3.18 2.06 8.86
N PHE A 4 2.88 1.69 10.09
CA PHE A 4 2.13 2.57 10.95
C PHE A 4 3.14 3.31 11.83
N TRP A 5 3.53 4.48 11.33
CA TRP A 5 4.07 5.67 12.01
C TRP A 5 5.31 5.58 12.93
N PHE A 6 5.74 4.45 13.50
CA PHE A 6 6.90 4.42 14.42
C PHE A 6 7.58 3.05 14.56
N ASN A 7 7.54 2.20 13.53
CA ASN A 7 7.90 0.79 13.69
C ASN A 7 9.31 0.42 13.20
N LYS A 8 10.24 1.38 13.11
CA LYS A 8 11.64 1.11 12.69
C LYS A 8 12.31 0.00 13.51
N ASN A 9 11.86 -0.19 14.75
CA ASN A 9 12.39 -1.19 15.69
C ASN A 9 11.52 -2.46 15.83
N LEU A 10 10.43 -2.60 15.08
CA LEU A 10 9.59 -3.80 15.15
C LEU A 10 10.01 -4.82 14.10
N SER A 11 9.93 -6.09 14.48
CA SER A 11 10.06 -7.19 13.52
C SER A 11 8.83 -7.25 12.60
N LYS A 12 8.97 -7.92 11.46
CA LYS A 12 7.84 -8.20 10.57
C LYS A 12 6.71 -8.97 11.29
N ASP A 13 7.07 -9.84 12.23
CA ASP A 13 6.11 -10.64 13.00
C ASP A 13 5.31 -9.78 13.98
N ASP A 14 5.94 -8.81 14.64
CA ASP A 14 5.25 -7.89 15.55
C ASP A 14 4.26 -7.01 14.80
N VAL A 15 4.67 -6.55 13.62
CA VAL A 15 3.82 -5.79 12.70
C VAL A 15 2.62 -6.62 12.24
N TYR A 16 2.85 -7.87 11.83
CA TYR A 16 1.78 -8.78 11.42
C TYR A 16 0.79 -9.05 12.55
N LYS A 17 1.28 -9.29 13.79
CA LYS A 17 0.41 -9.47 14.96
C LYS A 17 -0.49 -8.27 15.19
N LYS A 18 0.05 -7.04 15.13
CA LYS A 18 -0.73 -5.81 15.29
C LYS A 18 -1.82 -5.66 14.22
N ILE A 19 -1.49 -5.92 12.95
CA ILE A 19 -2.46 -5.93 11.85
C ILE A 19 -3.61 -6.89 12.13
N MET A 20 -3.29 -8.12 12.52
CA MET A 20 -4.30 -9.15 12.75
C MET A 20 -5.14 -8.86 14.00
N GLU A 21 -4.56 -8.25 15.02
CA GLU A 21 -5.28 -7.79 16.21
C GLU A 21 -6.23 -6.63 15.89
N ASP A 22 -5.80 -5.63 15.12
CA ASP A 22 -6.66 -4.54 14.65
C ASP A 22 -7.83 -5.10 13.80
N TYR A 23 -7.55 -6.00 12.85
CA TYR A 23 -8.59 -6.66 12.06
C TYR A 23 -9.56 -7.46 12.94
N LYS A 24 -9.07 -8.20 13.95
CA LYS A 24 -9.92 -8.95 14.88
C LYS A 24 -10.84 -8.02 15.67
N ASN A 25 -10.34 -6.86 16.09
CA ASN A 25 -11.08 -5.93 16.94
C ASN A 25 -12.06 -5.06 16.14
N ARG A 26 -11.71 -4.66 14.91
CA ARG A 26 -12.48 -3.72 14.07
C ARG A 26 -13.22 -4.37 12.92
N GLY A 27 -12.84 -5.59 12.54
CA GLY A 27 -13.43 -6.33 11.42
C GLY A 27 -13.41 -5.52 10.13
N VAL A 28 -14.60 -5.27 9.58
CA VAL A 28 -14.78 -4.53 8.32
C VAL A 28 -14.28 -3.08 8.35
N TYR A 29 -14.11 -2.50 9.54
CA TYR A 29 -13.60 -1.14 9.73
C TYR A 29 -12.08 -1.05 9.85
N SER A 30 -11.37 -2.19 9.82
CA SER A 30 -9.91 -2.21 9.71
C SER A 30 -9.49 -1.99 8.27
N GLU A 31 -8.43 -1.23 8.04
CA GLU A 31 -7.83 -1.08 6.70
C GLU A 31 -7.40 -2.44 6.13
N SER A 32 -6.98 -3.36 7.01
CA SER A 32 -6.59 -4.73 6.67
C SER A 32 -7.73 -5.57 6.10
N ASN A 33 -8.98 -5.14 6.26
CA ASN A 33 -10.12 -5.76 5.58
C ASN A 33 -9.98 -5.71 4.05
N ILE A 34 -9.39 -4.64 3.50
CA ILE A 34 -9.19 -4.48 2.06
C ILE A 34 -8.28 -5.58 1.48
N PRO A 35 -7.03 -5.76 1.95
CA PRO A 35 -6.18 -6.83 1.43
C PRO A 35 -6.70 -8.22 1.78
N ILE A 36 -7.25 -8.44 2.98
CA ILE A 36 -7.70 -9.78 3.43
C ILE A 36 -8.93 -10.25 2.66
N ASN A 37 -9.94 -9.40 2.50
CA ASN A 37 -11.25 -9.81 1.97
C ASN A 37 -11.56 -9.26 0.58
N LYS A 38 -10.84 -8.24 0.11
CA LYS A 38 -11.05 -7.63 -1.23
C LYS A 38 -9.89 -7.87 -2.18
N GLY A 39 -8.73 -8.30 -1.66
CA GLY A 39 -7.61 -8.72 -2.48
C GLY A 39 -6.85 -7.57 -3.15
N PHE A 40 -6.85 -6.38 -2.54
CA PHE A 40 -6.13 -5.22 -3.07
C PHE A 40 -4.91 -4.86 -2.23
N TYR A 41 -3.88 -4.35 -2.89
CA TYR A 41 -2.77 -3.67 -2.23
C TYR A 41 -3.24 -2.35 -1.63
N ILE A 42 -2.64 -1.97 -0.49
CA ILE A 42 -2.73 -0.60 0.01
C ILE A 42 -1.34 0.00 -0.10
N TYR A 43 -1.26 1.16 -0.74
CA TYR A 43 -0.10 2.04 -0.72
C TYR A 43 -0.45 3.29 0.09
N GLU A 44 0.50 3.77 0.88
CA GLU A 44 0.37 5.00 1.65
C GLU A 44 1.53 5.93 1.35
N ALA A 45 1.28 7.24 1.45
CA ALA A 45 2.33 8.24 1.31
C ALA A 45 3.17 8.29 2.59
N ILE A 46 4.48 8.49 2.44
CA ILE A 46 5.37 8.79 3.56
C ILE A 46 5.07 10.21 4.07
N ASP A 47 4.85 10.36 5.38
CA ASP A 47 4.52 11.64 6.02
C ASP A 47 5.60 12.11 7.04
N GLY A 48 6.78 11.50 6.97
CA GLY A 48 7.92 11.83 7.82
C GLY A 48 8.46 13.23 7.53
N TYR A 49 8.87 13.95 8.59
CA TYR A 49 9.35 15.33 8.49
C TYR A 49 10.69 15.45 7.74
N LYS A 50 11.58 14.45 7.85
CA LYS A 50 12.86 14.35 7.15
C LYS A 50 13.01 13.00 6.47
N GLU A 51 13.87 12.96 5.46
CA GLU A 51 14.32 11.72 4.83
C GLU A 51 14.84 10.75 5.89
N GLY A 52 14.21 9.58 5.93
CA GLY A 52 14.53 8.52 6.87
C GLY A 52 13.93 8.62 8.28
N ASP A 53 13.00 9.54 8.50
CA ASP A 53 12.17 9.54 9.71
C ASP A 53 11.20 8.34 9.67
N ASP A 54 10.56 8.13 8.52
CA ASP A 54 9.67 7.00 8.26
C ASP A 54 10.32 6.00 7.31
N TYR A 55 10.38 4.74 7.72
CA TYR A 55 10.82 3.64 6.86
C TYR A 55 9.78 2.51 6.87
N PRO A 56 9.39 2.01 5.69
CA PRO A 56 8.68 0.75 5.61
C PRO A 56 9.54 -0.38 6.19
N VAL A 57 8.99 -1.20 7.09
CA VAL A 57 9.75 -2.28 7.74
C VAL A 57 10.32 -3.26 6.72
N GLY A 58 11.65 -3.37 6.65
CA GLY A 58 12.36 -4.24 5.69
C GLY A 58 12.63 -3.59 4.32
N TYR A 59 12.62 -2.27 4.25
CA TYR A 59 13.15 -1.47 3.15
C TYR A 59 14.33 -0.63 3.64
N ASP A 60 15.50 -0.83 3.05
CA ASP A 60 16.75 -0.15 3.43
C ASP A 60 17.18 0.92 2.40
N GLY A 61 16.35 1.18 1.39
CA GLY A 61 16.63 2.17 0.35
C GLY A 61 16.26 3.59 0.78
N PRO A 62 16.65 4.61 -0.02
CA PRO A 62 16.26 5.99 0.21
C PRO A 62 14.75 6.18 0.00
N SER A 63 14.16 7.10 0.74
CA SER A 63 12.75 7.46 0.62
C SER A 63 12.50 8.87 1.14
N LYS A 64 11.63 9.62 0.50
CA LYS A 64 11.30 11.00 0.90
C LYS A 64 9.81 11.17 1.20
N MET A 65 9.49 12.26 1.89
CA MET A 65 8.11 12.66 2.15
C MET A 65 7.30 12.71 0.84
N GLY A 66 6.13 12.10 0.87
CA GLY A 66 5.21 11.98 -0.25
C GLY A 66 5.40 10.74 -1.11
N ASP A 67 6.54 10.03 -1.06
CA ASP A 67 6.68 8.75 -1.76
C ASP A 67 5.64 7.74 -1.30
N TYR A 68 5.16 6.88 -2.19
CA TYR A 68 4.13 5.90 -1.88
C TYR A 68 4.74 4.53 -1.66
N PHE A 69 4.60 3.96 -0.47
CA PHE A 69 5.15 2.65 -0.13
C PHE A 69 4.06 1.58 -0.01
N ARG A 70 4.42 0.31 -0.24
CA ARG A 70 3.49 -0.82 -0.21
C ARG A 70 3.11 -1.24 1.23
N PHE A 71 2.17 -0.52 1.81
CA PHE A 71 1.66 -0.72 3.17
C PHE A 71 1.09 -2.12 3.43
N LEU A 72 0.10 -2.55 2.66
CA LEU A 72 -0.50 -3.87 2.82
C LEU A 72 -0.56 -4.61 1.50
N GLN A 73 -0.37 -5.93 1.57
CA GLN A 73 -0.40 -6.81 0.40
C GLN A 73 -1.46 -7.90 0.62
N PRO A 74 -2.26 -8.20 -0.40
CA PRO A 74 -3.18 -9.32 -0.37
C PRO A 74 -2.43 -10.64 -0.65
N THR A 75 -3.05 -11.76 -0.30
CA THR A 75 -2.59 -13.11 -0.70
C THR A 75 -3.47 -13.72 -1.80
N ILE A 76 -4.67 -13.16 -1.99
CA ILE A 76 -5.60 -13.47 -3.07
C ILE A 76 -5.88 -12.15 -3.78
N TYR A 77 -5.71 -12.11 -5.11
CA TYR A 77 -5.79 -10.86 -5.85
C TYR A 77 -7.20 -10.58 -6.36
N GLY A 78 -7.70 -9.40 -6.01
CA GLY A 78 -8.86 -8.80 -6.68
C GLY A 78 -8.47 -8.30 -8.07
N SER A 79 -9.49 -8.03 -8.86
CA SER A 79 -9.39 -7.64 -10.27
C SER A 79 -10.28 -6.45 -10.55
N ILE A 80 -10.11 -5.85 -11.73
CA ILE A 80 -11.00 -4.79 -12.19
C ILE A 80 -12.46 -5.27 -12.34
N GLU A 81 -12.67 -6.58 -12.51
CA GLU A 81 -14.01 -7.16 -12.63
C GLU A 81 -14.79 -7.13 -11.32
N ASP A 82 -14.10 -7.00 -10.18
CA ASP A 82 -14.72 -6.88 -8.86
C ASP A 82 -15.32 -5.48 -8.62
N PHE A 83 -15.01 -4.51 -9.48
CA PHE A 83 -15.63 -3.18 -9.45
C PHE A 83 -16.89 -3.13 -10.34
N PRO A 84 -17.96 -2.47 -9.87
CA PRO A 84 -19.08 -2.09 -10.73
C PRO A 84 -18.60 -1.37 -11.99
N LYS A 85 -19.16 -1.68 -13.15
CA LYS A 85 -18.69 -1.17 -14.46
C LYS A 85 -18.62 0.36 -14.49
N GLU A 86 -19.59 1.01 -13.86
CA GLU A 86 -19.74 2.46 -13.78
C GLU A 86 -18.61 3.12 -12.98
N LEU A 87 -17.92 2.37 -12.11
CA LEU A 87 -16.84 2.87 -11.27
C LEU A 87 -15.45 2.55 -11.83
N ARG A 88 -15.34 1.67 -12.83
CA ARG A 88 -14.05 1.26 -13.38
C ARG A 88 -13.27 2.45 -13.98
N GLY A 89 -13.98 3.44 -14.54
CA GLY A 89 -13.40 4.67 -15.06
C GLY A 89 -12.67 5.55 -14.02
N LEU A 90 -12.79 5.23 -12.73
CA LEU A 90 -12.06 5.91 -11.64
C LEU A 90 -10.72 5.23 -11.31
N VAL A 91 -10.46 4.04 -11.86
CA VAL A 91 -9.24 3.27 -11.56
C VAL A 91 -8.13 3.72 -12.49
N ALA A 92 -7.05 4.26 -11.92
CA ALA A 92 -5.84 4.58 -12.67
C ALA A 92 -5.07 3.31 -13.04
N VAL A 93 -4.49 3.27 -14.25
CA VAL A 93 -3.81 2.09 -14.80
C VAL A 93 -2.34 2.38 -15.01
N SER A 94 -1.49 1.45 -14.57
CA SER A 94 -0.06 1.46 -14.86
C SER A 94 0.30 0.33 -15.82
N LYS A 95 1.27 0.60 -16.70
CA LYS A 95 1.94 -0.40 -17.54
C LYS A 95 3.38 -0.68 -17.08
N THR A 96 3.86 0.07 -16.09
CA THR A 96 5.26 0.07 -15.66
C THR A 96 5.44 -0.37 -14.22
N VAL A 97 4.43 -0.20 -13.37
CA VAL A 97 4.48 -0.63 -11.96
C VAL A 97 4.12 -2.11 -11.85
N ASP A 98 5.03 -2.89 -11.29
CA ASP A 98 4.78 -4.25 -10.81
C ASP A 98 4.58 -4.21 -9.29
N PHE A 99 3.32 -4.22 -8.86
CA PHE A 99 2.97 -4.18 -7.43
C PHE A 99 3.51 -5.37 -6.60
N THR A 100 4.00 -6.45 -7.22
CA THR A 100 4.65 -7.57 -6.52
C THR A 100 6.11 -7.30 -6.21
N VAL A 101 6.79 -6.46 -7.02
CA VAL A 101 8.21 -6.13 -6.90
C VAL A 101 8.42 -4.70 -6.38
N ASP A 102 7.69 -3.73 -6.91
CA ASP A 102 7.83 -2.30 -6.62
C ASP A 102 7.24 -1.94 -5.27
N ARG A 103 8.12 -1.74 -4.29
CA ARG A 103 7.75 -1.50 -2.89
C ARG A 103 7.63 -0.02 -2.52
N LEU A 104 8.19 0.87 -3.33
CA LEU A 104 8.21 2.31 -3.15
C LEU A 104 8.08 3.00 -4.51
N LEU A 105 7.18 3.99 -4.61
CA LEU A 105 6.93 4.77 -5.82
C LEU A 105 7.28 6.23 -5.55
N ASP A 106 8.18 6.78 -6.37
CA ASP A 106 8.53 8.21 -6.32
C ASP A 106 7.30 9.09 -6.61
N ASN A 107 6.99 9.99 -5.68
CA ASN A 107 5.84 10.87 -5.79
C ASN A 107 5.87 11.82 -7.00
N ASN A 108 7.06 12.19 -7.45
CA ASN A 108 7.25 13.07 -8.60
C ASN A 108 6.94 12.35 -9.93
N LEU A 109 6.80 11.03 -9.90
CA LEU A 109 6.60 10.19 -11.08
C LEU A 109 5.19 9.58 -11.16
N ILE A 110 4.25 9.98 -10.30
CA ILE A 110 2.89 9.40 -10.28
C ILE A 110 2.18 9.50 -11.63
N ASN A 111 2.24 10.64 -12.31
CA ASN A 111 1.63 10.80 -13.64
C ASN A 111 2.35 9.97 -14.72
N THR A 112 3.62 9.64 -14.51
CA THR A 112 4.38 8.74 -15.39
C THR A 112 3.97 7.29 -15.14
N TYR A 113 3.77 6.90 -13.88
CA TYR A 113 3.35 5.56 -13.50
C TYR A 113 1.90 5.28 -13.89
N PHE A 114 1.01 6.26 -13.76
CA PHE A 114 -0.43 6.12 -13.96
C PHE A 114 -0.96 7.15 -14.98
N PRO A 115 -0.59 7.03 -16.26
CA PRO A 115 -0.90 8.06 -17.27
C PRO A 115 -2.35 8.02 -17.74
N GLU A 116 -3.10 6.95 -17.45
CA GLU A 116 -4.46 6.75 -17.93
C GLU A 116 -5.35 6.12 -16.87
N VAL A 117 -6.66 6.24 -17.06
CA VAL A 117 -7.68 5.51 -16.28
C VAL A 117 -8.20 4.34 -17.10
N TYR A 118 -8.74 3.34 -16.41
CA TYR A 118 -9.34 2.16 -17.01
C TYR A 118 -10.56 2.55 -17.85
N LYS A 119 -10.73 1.90 -19.00
CA LYS A 119 -11.81 2.18 -19.97
C LYS A 119 -12.87 1.10 -19.96
#